data_AF-A0A9W5PKP3-F1
#
_entry.id   AF-A0A9W5PKP3-F1
#
_cell.length_a   1.000
_cell.length_b   1.000
_cell.length_c   1.000
_cell.angle_alpha   90.00
_cell.angle_beta   90.00
_cell.angle_gamma   90.00
#
_symmetry.space_group_name_H-M   'P 1'
#
loop_
_entity.id
_entity.type
_entity.pdbx_description
1 polymer ?
#
loop_
_entity_poly.entity_id
_entity_poly.type
_entity_poly.pdbx_seq_one_letter_code
_entity_poly.pdbx_strand_id
1 'polypeptide(L)' 'MYPKFIDKMAFSKAHKELLIKLYNKEITRIEYNHLVDTLYRPQPQKGVQ' A
#
# COMPACT_ATOMS: atom_id res chain seq x y z
N MET A 1 -16.63 3.15 -5.62
CA MET A 1 -16.12 4.06 -6.66
C MET A 1 -15.00 4.87 -6.01
N TYR A 2 -13.79 4.91 -6.59
CA TYR A 2 -12.66 5.68 -6.02
C TYR A 2 -12.24 6.80 -6.97
N PRO A 3 -11.51 7.82 -6.47
CA PRO A 3 -11.05 8.91 -7.30
C PRO A 3 -9.98 8.47 -8.32
N LYS A 4 -10.21 8.71 -9.61
CA LYS A 4 -9.29 8.36 -10.72
C LYS A 4 -7.87 8.96 -10.60
N PHE A 5 -7.65 9.93 -9.71
CA PHE A 5 -6.31 10.46 -9.50
C PHE A 5 -5.38 9.47 -8.79
N ILE A 6 -5.93 8.49 -8.05
CA ILE A 6 -5.14 7.41 -7.44
C ILE A 6 -4.39 6.62 -8.53
N ASP A 7 -5.01 6.42 -9.69
CA ASP A 7 -4.37 5.75 -10.83
C ASP A 7 -3.18 6.53 -11.39
N LYS A 8 -3.20 7.86 -11.27
CA LYS A 8 -2.13 8.76 -11.75
C LYS A 8 -0.95 8.87 -10.79
N MET A 9 -1.06 8.35 -9.57
CA MET A 9 0.05 8.38 -8.60
C MET A 9 1.20 7.49 -9.04
N ALA A 10 2.44 7.91 -8.76
CA ALA A 10 3.65 7.13 -9.01
C ALA A 10 3.89 6.05 -7.93
N PHE A 11 2.85 5.30 -7.58
CA PHE A 11 2.90 4.20 -6.64
C PHE A 11 2.79 2.85 -7.35
N SER A 12 3.30 1.79 -6.69
CA SER A 12 3.09 0.42 -7.14
C SER A 12 1.59 0.09 -7.17
N LYS A 13 1.20 -0.91 -7.98
CA LYS A 13 -0.19 -1.38 -8.05
C LYS A 13 -0.72 -1.75 -6.66
N ALA A 14 0.06 -2.48 -5.88
CA ALA A 14 -0.33 -2.93 -4.54
C ALA A 14 -0.57 -1.76 -3.56
N HIS A 15 0.24 -0.71 -3.62
CA HIS A 15 0.01 0.48 -2.79
C HIS A 15 -1.26 1.23 -3.25
N LYS A 16 -1.52 1.36 -4.57
CA LYS A 16 -2.77 1.95 -5.08
C LYS A 16 -4.00 1.18 -4.60
N GLU A 17 -3.94 -0.16 -4.56
CA GLU A 17 -5.01 -1.00 -4.04
C GLU A 17 -5.28 -0.72 -2.55
N LEU A 18 -4.23 -0.53 -1.73
CA LEU A 18 -4.39 -0.14 -0.32
C LEU A 18 -5.05 1.24 -0.17
N LEU A 19 -4.70 2.20 -1.02
CA LEU A 19 -5.34 3.53 -1.03
C LEU A 19 -6.83 3.45 -1.38
N ILE A 20 -7.20 2.59 -2.33
CA ILE A 20 -8.60 2.37 -2.72
C ILE A 20 -9.37 1.75 -1.54
N LYS A 21 -8.80 0.74 -0.87
CA LYS A 21 -9.42 0.11 0.31
C LYS A 21 -9.62 1.14 1.44
N LEU A 22 -8.62 1.98 1.69
CA LEU A 22 -8.72 3.05 2.69
C LEU A 22 -9.81 4.07 2.33
N TYR A 23 -9.87 4.48 1.06
CA TYR A 23 -10.88 5.42 0.58
C TYR A 23 -12.31 4.86 0.72
N ASN A 24 -12.49 3.58 0.37
CA ASN A 24 -13.77 2.89 0.52
C ASN A 24 -14.12 2.57 1.99
N LYS A 25 -13.25 2.89 2.96
CA LYS A 25 -13.39 2.56 4.38
C LYS A 25 -13.45 1.05 4.66
N GLU A 26 -12.85 0.25 3.77
CA GLU A 26 -12.71 -1.21 3.96
C GLU A 26 -11.63 -1.55 4.99
N ILE A 27 -10.67 -0.64 5.17
CA ILE A 27 -9.62 -0.72 6.18
C ILE A 27 -9.51 0.62 6.92
N THR A 28 -9.04 0.55 8.16
CA THR A 28 -8.72 1.73 8.96
C THR A 28 -7.39 2.35 8.52
N ARG A 29 -7.15 3.59 8.94
CA ARG A 29 -5.85 4.26 8.75
C ARG A 29 -4.70 3.49 9.41
N ILE A 30 -4.95 2.82 10.54
CA ILE A 30 -3.94 2.04 11.27
C ILE A 30 -3.55 0.80 10.45
N GLU A 31 -4.53 0.04 9.96
CA GLU A 31 -4.29 -1.11 9.09
C GLU A 31 -3.57 -0.73 7.80
N TYR A 32 -4.01 0.38 7.17
CA TYR A 32 -3.32 0.92 5.99
C TYR A 32 -1.83 1.18 6.27
N ASN A 33 -1.51 1.86 7.38
CA ASN A 33 -0.12 2.17 7.73
C ASN A 33 0.72 0.89 7.90
N HIS A 34 0.19 -0.13 8.59
CA HIS A 34 0.89 -1.41 8.76
C HIS A 34 1.10 -2.17 7.43
N LEU A 35 0.10 -2.16 6.56
CA LEU A 35 0.17 -2.82 5.26
C LEU A 35 1.16 -2.11 4.33
N VAL A 36 1.16 -0.77 4.31
CA VAL A 36 2.13 0.04 3.57
C VAL A 36 3.55 -0.18 4.11
N ASP A 37 3.73 -0.16 5.44
CA ASP A 37 5.03 -0.44 6.05
C ASP A 37 5.56 -1.81 5.62
N THR A 38 4.71 -2.84 5.61
CA THR A 38 5.06 -4.18 5.13
C THR A 38 5.43 -4.20 3.65
N LEU A 39 4.78 -3.37 2.84
CA LEU A 39 4.99 -3.25 1.39
C LEU A 39 6.35 -2.65 1.03
N TYR A 40 6.85 -1.74 1.86
CA TYR A 40 8.12 -1.03 1.67
C TYR A 40 9.23 -1.52 2.59
N ARG A 41 8.91 -2.33 3.59
CA ARG A 41 9.91 -2.95 4.45
C ARG A 41 10.84 -3.74 3.54
N PRO A 42 12.15 -3.41 3.50
CA PRO A 42 13.09 -4.20 2.75
C PRO A 42 12.99 -5.63 3.27
N GLN A 43 12.68 -6.59 2.39
CA GLN A 43 12.84 -7.98 2.77
C GLN A 43 14.29 -8.12 3.23
N PRO A 44 14.54 -8.74 4.40
CA PRO A 44 15.91 -9.07 4.76
C PRO A 44 16.48 -9.85 3.57
N GLN A 45 17.55 -9.32 2.97
CA GLN A 45 18.26 -10.00 1.89
C GLN A 45 18.57 -11.40 2.40
N LYS A 46 17.88 -12.42 1.87
CA LYS A 46 18.33 -13.80 2.06
C LYS A 46 19.61 -13.95 1.24
N GLY A 47 20.74 -13.87 1.93
CA GLY A 47 22.12 -14.01 1.43
C GLY A 47 22.93 -12.74 1.73
N VAL A 48 24.04 -12.75 2.48
CA VAL A 48 25.15 -13.71 2.49
C VAL A 48 25.80 -13.79 3.89
N GLN A 49 25.73 -14.97 4.53
CA GLN A 49 26.74 -15.69 5.33
C GLN A 49 26.08 -16.73 6.25
#